data_AF-A0A3A4XHW7-F1
#
_entry.id   AF-A0A3A4XHW7-F1
#
_cell.length_a   1.000
_cell.length_b   1.000
_cell.length_c   1.000
_cell.angle_alpha   90.00
_cell.angle_beta   90.00
_cell.angle_gamma   90.00
#
_symmetry.space_group_name_H-M   'P 1'
#
loop_
_entity.id
_entity.type
_entity.pdbx_description
1 polymer ?
#
loop_
_entity_poly.entity_id
_entity_poly.type
_entity_poly.pdbx_seq_one_letter_code
_entity_poly.pdbx_strand_id
1 'polypeptide(L)' 'MFGIGIPELIIILVIILIIFGAGKLPEIGGGLGKAIRNFRNATSEKDAKGPDKIEDDKRS' A
#
# COMPACT_ATOMS: atom_id res chain seq x y z
N MET A 1 16.29 15.30 24.19
CA MET A 1 14.87 14.98 24.43
C MET A 1 14.56 13.72 23.65
N PHE A 2 14.37 12.60 24.34
CA PHE A 2 14.21 11.27 23.75
C PHE A 2 12.93 11.21 22.93
N GLY A 3 13.06 11.21 21.60
CA GLY A 3 11.96 10.86 20.70
C GLY A 3 11.60 9.39 20.86
N ILE A 4 10.37 9.04 20.53
CA ILE A 4 9.89 7.65 20.52
C ILE A 4 10.83 6.84 19.62
N GLY A 5 11.61 5.95 20.24
CA GLY A 5 12.54 5.09 19.54
C GLY A 5 11.82 3.90 18.91
N ILE A 6 12.58 3.16 18.08
CA ILE A 6 12.14 1.86 17.57
C ILE A 6 11.71 0.91 18.71
N PRO A 7 12.40 0.83 19.87
CA PRO A 7 11.97 -0.03 20.98
C PRO A 7 10.58 0.30 21.52
N GLU A 8 10.26 1.58 21.72
CA GLU A 8 8.96 2.04 22.22
C GLU A 8 7.85 1.74 21.21
N LEU A 9 8.10 1.91 19.91
CA LEU A 9 7.14 1.53 18.86
C LEU A 9 6.84 0.03 18.86
N ILE A 10 7.84 -0.83 19.11
CA ILE A 10 7.63 -2.28 19.20
C ILE A 10 6.75 -2.62 20.39
N ILE A 11 6.96 -1.99 21.56
CA ILE A 11 6.13 -2.21 22.75
C ILE A 11 4.67 -1.84 22.46
N ILE A 12 4.44 -0.67 21.84
CA ILE A 12 3.11 -0.23 21.44
C ILE A 12 2.47 -1.22 20.46
N LEU A 13 3.23 -1.66 19.46
CA LEU A 13 2.77 -2.65 18.48
C LEU A 13 2.35 -3.95 19.16
N VAL A 14 3.12 -4.45 20.13
CA VAL A 14 2.79 -5.67 20.88
C VAL A 14 1.48 -5.50 21.66
N ILE A 15 1.26 -4.34 22.30
CA ILE A 15 -0.01 -4.07 23.01
C ILE A 15 -1.19 -4.09 22.05
N ILE A 16 -1.06 -3.43 20.88
CA ILE A 16 -2.08 -3.44 19.83
C ILE A 16 -2.34 -4.88 19.36
N LEU A 17 -1.29 -5.68 19.14
CA LEU A 17 -1.42 -7.07 18.75
C LEU A 17 -2.11 -7.94 19.79
N ILE A 18 -1.99 -7.65 21.09
CA ILE A 18 -2.71 -8.36 22.14
C ILE A 18 -4.20 -8.02 22.11
N ILE A 19 -4.55 -6.75 21.91
CA ILE A 19 -5.95 -6.28 21.89
C ILE A 19 -6.67 -6.77 20.64
N PHE A 20 -6.05 -6.61 19.47
CA PHE A 20 -6.67 -6.92 18.18
C PHE A 20 -6.36 -8.36 17.71
N GLY A 21 -5.30 -8.99 18.21
CA GLY A 21 -4.80 -10.28 17.74
C GLY A 21 -3.86 -10.15 16.53
N ALA A 22 -2.84 -11.02 16.47
CA ALA A 22 -1.87 -11.05 15.37
C ALA A 22 -2.49 -11.32 13.98
N GLY A 23 -3.66 -11.94 13.92
CA GLY A 23 -4.37 -12.22 12.68
C GLY A 23 -5.11 -11.03 12.07
N LYS A 24 -5.49 -10.01 12.87
CA LYS A 24 -6.26 -8.86 12.38
C LYS A 24 -5.43 -7.90 11.53
N LEU A 25 -4.15 -7.73 11.84
CA LEU A 25 -3.24 -6.88 11.06
C LEU A 25 -3.11 -7.31 9.58
N PRO A 26 -2.80 -8.57 9.25
CA PRO A 26 -2.71 -9.02 7.86
C PRO A 26 -4.08 -9.03 7.15
N GLU A 27 -5.17 -9.32 7.88
CA GLU A 27 -6.54 -9.26 7.35
C GLU A 27 -6.88 -7.84 6.85
N ILE A 28 -6.62 -6.83 7.68
CA ILE A 28 -6.85 -5.41 7.35
C ILE A 28 -5.84 -4.92 6.31
N GLY A 29 -4.57 -5.30 6.45
CA GLY A 29 -3.48 -4.92 5.54
C GLY A 29 -3.68 -5.46 4.12
N GLY A 30 -4.20 -6.69 3.97
CA GLY A 30 -4.51 -7.26 2.66
C GLY A 30 -5.62 -6.51 1.93
N GLY A 31 -6.65 -6.05 2.64
CA GLY A 31 -7.73 -5.22 2.08
C GLY A 31 -7.24 -3.82 1.69
N LEU A 32 -6.55 -3.14 2.61
CA LEU A 32 -5.98 -1.81 2.37
C LEU A 32 -4.93 -1.83 1.26
N GLY A 33 -4.07 -2.85 1.22
CA GLY A 33 -3.04 -2.99 0.19
C GLY A 33 -3.62 -3.16 -1.21
N LYS A 34 -4.69 -3.94 -1.35
CA LYS A 34 -5.43 -4.06 -2.63
C LYS A 34 -6.08 -2.73 -3.01
N ALA A 35 -6.70 -2.03 -2.06
CA ALA A 35 -7.30 -0.72 -2.31
C ALA A 35 -6.26 0.32 -2.74
N ILE A 36 -5.13 0.42 -2.05
CA ILE A 36 -4.02 1.32 -2.40
C ILE A 36 -3.44 0.96 -3.77
N ARG A 37 -3.26 -0.33 -4.07
CA ARG A 37 -2.76 -0.79 -5.39
C ARG A 37 -3.72 -0.42 -6.51
N ASN A 38 -5.02 -0.64 -6.32
CA ASN A 38 -6.04 -0.27 -7.31
C ASN A 38 -6.14 1.25 -7.47
N PHE A 39 -6.07 2.01 -6.37
CA PHE A 39 -6.06 3.46 -6.40
C PHE A 39 -4.84 3.99 -7.16
N ARG A 40 -3.64 3.45 -6.88
CA ARG A 40 -2.40 3.79 -7.59
C ARG A 40 -2.53 3.48 -9.08
N ASN A 41 -3.05 2.32 -9.45
CA ASN A 41 -3.22 1.95 -10.86
C ASN A 41 -4.20 2.89 -11.57
N ALA A 42 -5.35 3.19 -10.96
CA ALA A 42 -6.35 4.08 -11.54
C ALA A 42 -5.86 5.53 -11.67
N THR A 43 -5.04 6.00 -10.73
CA THR A 43 -4.34 7.29 -10.85
C THR A 43 -3.27 7.23 -11.94
N SER A 44 -2.43 6.21 -11.95
CA SER A 44 -1.39 6.05 -12.98
C SER A 44 -1.96 5.86 -14.38
N GLU A 45 -3.12 5.25 -14.58
CA GLU A 45 -3.80 5.17 -15.89
C GLU A 45 -4.38 6.51 -16.34
N LYS A 46 -4.75 7.38 -15.40
CA LYS A 46 -5.15 8.76 -15.70
C LYS A 46 -3.95 9.64 -16.06
N ASP A 47 -2.79 9.40 -15.44
CA ASP A 47 -1.53 10.09 -15.76
C ASP A 47 -0.81 9.50 -17.00
N ALA A 48 -1.00 8.21 -17.30
CA ALA A 48 -0.34 7.49 -18.40
C ALA A 48 -1.08 7.53 -19.74
N LYS A 49 -2.01 8.47 -19.94
CA LYS A 49 -2.37 8.96 -21.27
C LYS A 49 -1.44 10.10 -21.72
N GLY A 50 -0.13 9.91 -21.52
CA GLY A 50 0.89 10.53 -22.36
C GLY A 50 1.04 9.72 -23.66
N PRO A 51 1.46 10.33 -24.78
CA PRO A 51 1.22 9.85 -26.15
C PRO A 51 1.97 8.58 -26.61
N ASP A 52 2.42 7.70 -25.72
CA ASP A 52 3.43 6.68 -26.03
C ASP A 52 2.89 5.24 -26.22
N LYS A 53 1.69 5.09 -26.82
CA LYS A 53 1.15 3.76 -27.23
C LYS A 53 0.51 3.75 -28.62
N ILE A 54 0.97 4.60 -29.53
CA ILE A 54 0.55 4.61 -30.94
C ILE A 54 1.74 4.19 -31.84
N GLU A 55 2.35 3.02 -31.63
CA GLU A 55 3.43 2.56 -32.53
C GLU A 55 3.46 1.03 -32.72
N ASP A 56 2.34 0.31 -32.57
CA ASP A 56 2.34 -1.15 -32.78
C ASP A 56 1.11 -1.69 -33.56
N ASP A 57 0.47 -0.84 -34.38
CA ASP A 57 -0.66 -1.23 -35.25
C ASP A 57 -0.53 -0.67 -36.69
N LYS A 58 0.71 -0.59 -37.21
CA LYS A 58 0.97 -0.13 -38.60
C LYS A 58 1.93 -1.01 -39.39
N ARG A 59 2.09 -2.28 -38.99
CA ARG A 59 2.97 -3.26 -39.66
C ARG A 59 2.27 -4.57 -40.03
N SER A 60 0.99 -4.54 -40.35
CA SER A 60 0.28 -5.68 -40.97
C SER A 60 -0.67 -5.22 -42.06
#